data_AF-K0PKA4-F1
#
_entry.id   AF-K0PKA4-F1
#
_cell.length_a   1.000
_cell.length_b   1.000
_cell.length_c   1.000
_cell.angle_alpha   90.00
_cell.angle_beta   90.00
_cell.angle_gamma   90.00
#
_symmetry.space_group_name_H-M   'P 1'
#
loop_
_entity.id
_entity.type
_entity.pdbx_description
1 polymer ?
#
loop_
_entity_poly.entity_id
_entity_poly.type
_entity_poly.pdbx_seq_one_letter_code
_entity_poly.pdbx_strand_id
1 'polypeptide(L)'
;MLTYMATLIELDHSGDLIKIDVELEAGEQPWRRIYATPDFVAWLNDELPLLETTIVGGDSDPLEQVDAIFHEYVVGEHMHLDRRFKSLSRTPDLFVWEFKTPDVRIFGWVPERDVFVCCFGDHKDEIETFSRYGLYMARTAFRRDHLNLDPPKAIEGKDYDDVLSDAN
;
A
#
# COMPACT_ATOMS: atom_id res chain seq x y z
N MET A 1 7.53 29.40 -15.36
CA MET A 1 6.44 29.03 -14.43
C MET A 1 7.02 27.94 -13.55
N LEU A 2 7.32 28.22 -12.28
CA LEU A 2 7.78 27.18 -11.35
C LEU A 2 6.54 26.39 -10.95
N THR A 3 6.40 25.16 -11.43
CA THR A 3 5.48 24.18 -10.84
C THR A 3 6.00 23.88 -9.44
N TYR A 4 5.32 24.38 -8.42
CA TYR A 4 5.59 24.02 -7.02
C TYR A 4 5.12 22.57 -6.85
N MET A 5 6.07 21.68 -6.65
CA MET A 5 5.81 20.27 -6.34
C MET A 5 5.69 20.13 -4.82
N ALA A 6 4.88 19.16 -4.38
CA ALA A 6 4.41 19.05 -3.01
C ALA A 6 5.07 17.85 -2.29
N THR A 7 5.28 18.00 -1.00
CA THR A 7 5.63 16.93 -0.06
C THR A 7 4.41 16.05 0.24
N LEU A 8 4.63 14.86 0.81
CA LEU A 8 3.53 13.98 1.25
C LEU A 8 2.56 14.65 2.24
N ILE A 9 3.07 15.52 3.11
CA ILE A 9 2.26 16.28 4.08
C ILE A 9 1.40 17.33 3.38
N GLU A 10 1.94 18.02 2.38
CA GLU A 10 1.17 18.97 1.58
C GLU A 10 0.09 18.26 0.75
N LEU A 11 0.41 17.08 0.20
CA LEU A 11 -0.57 16.25 -0.51
C LEU A 11 -1.69 15.76 0.42
N ASP A 12 -1.35 15.37 1.65
CA ASP A 12 -2.31 15.04 2.72
C ASP A 12 -3.23 16.23 3.06
N HIS A 13 -2.65 17.41 3.32
CA HIS A 13 -3.42 18.62 3.59
C HIS A 13 -4.33 19.06 2.43
N SER A 14 -3.92 18.79 1.19
CA SER A 14 -4.71 19.10 0.00
C SER A 14 -5.78 18.04 -0.32
N GLY A 15 -5.70 16.85 0.28
CA GLY A 15 -6.57 15.71 0.01
C GLY A 15 -6.20 14.90 -1.24
N ASP A 16 -5.08 15.18 -1.89
CA ASP A 16 -4.57 14.39 -3.02
C ASP A 16 -4.02 13.02 -2.55
N LEU A 17 -3.52 12.98 -1.32
CA LEU A 17 -3.31 11.77 -0.54
C LEU A 17 -4.04 11.94 0.80
N ILE A 18 -4.26 10.84 1.50
CA ILE A 18 -4.87 10.82 2.84
C ILE A 18 -4.02 9.89 3.69
N LYS A 19 -3.50 10.40 4.80
CA LYS A 19 -2.81 9.56 5.77
C LYS A 19 -3.79 8.54 6.37
N ILE A 20 -3.42 7.27 6.37
CA ILE A 20 -4.18 6.23 7.05
C ILE A 20 -3.73 6.22 8.51
N ASP A 21 -4.65 6.51 9.42
CA ASP A 21 -4.43 6.38 10.85
C ASP A 21 -4.84 4.97 11.29
N VAL A 22 -3.86 4.23 11.82
CA VAL A 22 -4.03 2.88 12.35
C VAL A 22 -4.10 2.96 13.87
N GLU A 23 -5.03 2.21 14.49
CA GLU A 23 -5.14 2.14 15.94
C GLU A 23 -3.91 1.43 16.52
N LEU A 24 -3.34 2.00 17.59
CA LEU A 24 -2.13 1.48 18.23
C LEU A 24 -2.43 1.05 19.65
N GLU A 25 -1.84 -0.06 20.08
CA GLU A 25 -1.91 -0.53 21.45
C GLU A 25 -1.02 0.30 22.39
N ALA A 26 -1.24 0.13 23.68
CA ALA A 26 -0.49 0.85 24.71
C ALA A 26 1.01 0.49 24.66
N GLY A 27 1.84 1.47 24.29
CA GLY A 27 3.29 1.32 24.20
C GLY A 27 3.82 1.17 22.78
N GLU A 28 2.94 1.01 21.79
CA GLU A 28 3.32 1.00 20.38
C GLU A 28 3.61 2.43 19.87
N GLN A 29 4.39 2.49 18.80
CA GLN A 29 4.74 3.75 18.12
C GLN A 29 4.56 3.57 16.61
N PRO A 30 4.09 4.60 15.90
CA PRO A 30 3.96 4.56 14.44
C PRO A 30 5.34 4.75 13.80
N TRP A 31 6.08 3.65 13.64
CA TRP A 31 7.40 3.60 13.02
C TRP A 31 7.37 3.83 11.51
N ARG A 32 6.32 3.37 10.85
CA ARG A 32 6.10 3.54 9.40
C ARG A 32 4.79 4.27 9.15
N ARG A 33 4.64 4.84 7.94
CA ARG A 33 3.45 5.60 7.54
C ARG A 33 2.79 4.99 6.32
N ILE A 34 1.46 4.96 6.34
CA ILE A 34 0.64 4.64 5.17
C ILE A 34 -0.10 5.91 4.75
N TYR A 35 -0.01 6.21 3.46
CA TYR A 35 -0.88 7.16 2.78
C TYR A 35 -1.73 6.40 1.78
N ALA A 36 -2.85 6.97 1.39
CA ALA A 36 -3.76 6.40 0.41
C ALA A 36 -4.26 7.46 -0.55
N THR A 37 -4.58 7.05 -1.77
CA THR A 37 -5.36 7.90 -2.68
C THR A 37 -6.82 7.97 -2.23
N PRO A 38 -7.56 9.05 -2.55
CA PRO A 38 -8.98 9.16 -2.21
C PRO A 38 -9.84 7.98 -2.70
N ASP A 39 -9.57 7.49 -3.92
CA ASP A 39 -10.27 6.33 -4.48
C ASP A 39 -10.00 5.05 -3.67
N PHE A 40 -8.77 4.89 -3.14
CA PHE A 40 -8.46 3.76 -2.26
C PHE A 40 -9.16 3.88 -0.92
N VAL A 41 -9.26 5.08 -0.35
CA VAL A 41 -9.99 5.32 0.90
C VAL A 41 -11.49 5.03 0.73
N ALA A 42 -12.08 5.41 -0.40
CA ALA A 42 -13.45 5.03 -0.74
C ALA A 42 -13.60 3.51 -0.81
N TRP A 43 -12.73 2.82 -1.55
CA TRP A 43 -12.72 1.36 -1.61
C TRP A 43 -12.58 0.71 -0.22
N LEU A 44 -11.68 1.23 0.63
CA LEU A 44 -11.45 0.72 1.99
C LEU A 44 -12.70 0.82 2.87
N ASN A 45 -13.50 1.87 2.72
CA ASN A 45 -14.69 2.11 3.53
C ASN A 45 -15.96 1.45 2.97
N ASP A 46 -16.08 1.40 1.64
CA ASP A 46 -17.34 1.05 0.98
C ASP A 46 -17.33 -0.36 0.36
N GLU A 47 -16.16 -0.86 -0.06
CA GLU A 47 -16.05 -2.12 -0.80
C GLU A 47 -15.37 -3.23 0.03
N LEU A 48 -14.24 -2.94 0.69
CA LEU A 48 -13.53 -3.92 1.52
C LEU A 48 -14.44 -4.59 2.58
N PRO A 49 -15.31 -3.87 3.32
CA PRO A 49 -16.17 -4.50 4.32
C PRO A 49 -17.23 -5.44 3.73
N LEU A 50 -17.42 -5.42 2.41
CA LEU A 50 -18.36 -6.29 1.69
C LEU A 50 -17.68 -7.53 1.11
N LEU A 51 -16.34 -7.62 1.18
CA LEU A 51 -15.61 -8.80 0.72
C LEU A 51 -15.78 -9.93 1.74
N GLU A 52 -15.96 -11.14 1.21
CA GLU A 52 -16.03 -12.36 2.02
C GLU A 52 -14.73 -13.16 1.86
N THR A 53 -14.30 -13.83 2.93
CA THR A 53 -13.16 -14.75 2.83
C THR A 53 -13.52 -15.95 1.97
N THR A 54 -12.61 -16.32 1.09
CA THR A 54 -12.70 -17.54 0.27
C THR A 54 -11.96 -18.72 0.91
N ILE A 55 -11.26 -18.47 2.03
CA ILE A 55 -10.47 -19.47 2.73
C ILE A 55 -11.38 -20.33 3.60
N VAL A 56 -11.53 -21.59 3.23
CA VAL A 56 -12.32 -22.56 4.01
C VAL A 56 -11.69 -22.76 5.38
N GLY A 57 -12.43 -22.37 6.42
CA GLY A 57 -11.94 -22.41 7.81
C GLY A 57 -10.93 -21.31 8.15
N GLY A 58 -10.92 -20.21 7.40
CA GLY A 58 -10.16 -19.02 7.76
C GLY A 58 -10.71 -18.39 9.04
N ASP A 59 -9.80 -17.95 9.92
CA ASP A 59 -10.13 -17.37 11.22
C ASP A 59 -10.27 -15.83 11.18
N SER A 60 -10.11 -15.20 10.01
CA SER A 60 -10.23 -13.74 9.85
C SER A 60 -10.88 -13.36 8.52
N ASP A 61 -11.73 -12.34 8.56
CA ASP A 61 -12.35 -11.78 7.36
C ASP A 61 -11.39 -10.84 6.60
N PRO A 62 -11.68 -10.48 5.33
CA PRO A 62 -10.79 -9.62 4.54
C PRO A 62 -10.51 -8.25 5.18
N LEU A 63 -11.45 -7.68 5.93
CA LEU A 63 -11.26 -6.39 6.59
C LEU A 63 -10.27 -6.53 7.75
N GLU A 64 -10.46 -7.54 8.60
CA GLU A 64 -9.55 -7.88 9.70
C GLU A 64 -8.13 -8.17 9.19
N GLN A 65 -8.01 -8.86 8.05
CA GLN A 65 -6.72 -9.13 7.42
C GLN A 65 -5.98 -7.87 6.97
N VAL A 66 -6.71 -6.88 6.43
CA VAL A 66 -6.13 -5.60 5.99
C VAL A 66 -5.77 -4.74 7.19
N ASP A 67 -6.62 -4.71 8.21
CA ASP A 67 -6.33 -4.01 9.48
C ASP A 67 -5.05 -4.56 10.12
N ALA A 68 -4.95 -5.89 10.25
CA ALA A 68 -3.78 -6.54 10.81
C ALA A 68 -2.48 -6.23 10.03
N ILE A 69 -2.50 -6.30 8.69
CA ILE A 69 -1.28 -6.02 7.91
C ILE A 69 -0.90 -4.53 7.93
N PHE A 70 -1.87 -3.62 8.06
CA PHE A 70 -1.61 -2.19 8.23
C PHE A 70 -1.01 -1.91 9.60
N HIS A 71 -1.52 -2.55 10.65
CA HIS A 71 -0.95 -2.50 12.00
C HIS A 71 0.49 -3.02 12.01
N GLU A 72 0.72 -4.27 11.57
CA GLU A 72 2.05 -4.90 11.45
C GLU A 72 3.04 -3.94 10.74
N TYR A 73 2.61 -3.34 9.63
CA TYR A 73 3.42 -2.40 8.88
C TYR A 73 3.75 -1.12 9.68
N VAL A 74 2.73 -0.46 10.25
CA VAL A 74 2.86 0.85 10.93
C VAL A 74 3.69 0.74 12.20
N VAL A 75 3.53 -0.32 12.99
CA VAL A 75 4.33 -0.50 14.22
C VAL A 75 5.76 -0.95 13.95
N GLY A 76 6.12 -1.16 12.67
CA GLY A 76 7.48 -1.47 12.27
C GLY A 76 7.85 -2.93 12.41
N GLU A 77 6.88 -3.86 12.39
CA GLU A 77 7.19 -5.29 12.38
C GLU A 77 7.96 -5.70 11.11
N HIS A 78 8.73 -6.77 11.21
CA HIS A 78 9.46 -7.32 10.07
C HIS A 78 8.50 -7.89 9.02
N MET A 79 8.49 -7.32 7.81
CA MET A 79 7.60 -7.74 6.72
C MET A 79 8.27 -8.76 5.79
N HIS A 80 7.73 -9.97 5.71
CA HIS A 80 8.26 -10.97 4.79
C HIS A 80 8.02 -10.58 3.31
N LEU A 81 9.10 -10.29 2.57
CA LEU A 81 9.01 -9.68 1.24
C LEU A 81 8.19 -10.44 0.20
N ASP A 82 8.17 -11.77 0.19
CA ASP A 82 7.37 -12.48 -0.82
C ASP A 82 5.93 -12.78 -0.37
N ARG A 83 5.68 -12.74 0.95
CA ARG A 83 4.46 -13.28 1.57
C ARG A 83 3.52 -12.21 2.10
N ARG A 84 4.06 -11.08 2.56
CA ARG A 84 3.30 -9.96 3.16
C ARG A 84 3.49 -8.66 2.38
N PHE A 85 4.71 -8.34 1.94
CA PHE A 85 5.01 -7.06 1.28
C PHE A 85 5.97 -7.21 0.10
N LYS A 86 5.47 -7.27 -1.14
CA LYS A 86 6.23 -7.74 -2.30
C LYS A 86 6.47 -6.68 -3.36
N SER A 87 7.71 -6.55 -3.80
CA SER A 87 8.05 -5.81 -5.03
C SER A 87 7.56 -6.58 -6.26
N LEU A 88 6.74 -5.92 -7.09
CA LEU A 88 6.22 -6.47 -8.33
C LEU A 88 7.14 -6.11 -9.49
N SER A 89 7.70 -7.13 -10.13
CA SER A 89 8.63 -6.94 -11.24
C SER A 89 7.93 -6.98 -12.61
N ARG A 90 8.25 -6.01 -13.47
CA ARG A 90 7.87 -5.94 -14.89
C ARG A 90 9.03 -5.35 -15.70
N THR A 91 8.97 -5.48 -17.03
CA THR A 91 9.92 -4.83 -17.94
C THR A 91 9.19 -3.84 -18.86
N PRO A 92 9.55 -2.54 -18.86
CA PRO A 92 10.41 -1.87 -17.86
C PRO A 92 9.78 -1.93 -16.46
N ASP A 93 10.60 -1.66 -15.43
CA ASP A 93 10.10 -1.67 -14.06
C ASP A 93 9.11 -0.53 -13.82
N LEU A 94 8.16 -0.80 -12.94
CA LEU A 94 7.14 0.16 -12.52
C LEU A 94 7.29 0.56 -11.05
N PHE A 95 8.21 -0.05 -10.29
CA PHE A 95 8.46 0.24 -8.87
C PHE A 95 7.19 0.15 -8.02
N VAL A 96 6.37 -0.86 -8.33
CA VAL A 96 5.10 -1.13 -7.65
C VAL A 96 5.34 -2.20 -6.60
N TRP A 97 4.72 -2.02 -5.45
CA TRP A 97 4.74 -2.96 -4.35
C TRP A 97 3.30 -3.40 -4.02
N GLU A 98 3.17 -4.60 -3.46
CA GLU A 98 1.89 -5.15 -2.98
C GLU A 98 1.94 -5.50 -1.49
N PHE A 99 0.90 -5.14 -0.75
CA PHE A 99 0.54 -5.89 0.46
C PHE A 99 -0.25 -7.13 0.08
N LYS A 100 0.01 -8.22 0.81
CA LYS A 100 -0.58 -9.52 0.57
C LYS A 100 -1.20 -10.04 1.86
N THR A 101 -2.51 -10.23 1.83
CA THR A 101 -3.21 -11.02 2.83
C THR A 101 -3.67 -12.35 2.21
N PRO A 102 -4.29 -13.26 2.97
CA PRO A 102 -4.94 -14.43 2.39
C PRO A 102 -5.93 -14.10 1.26
N ASP A 103 -6.82 -13.13 1.47
CA ASP A 103 -7.91 -12.81 0.55
C ASP A 103 -7.72 -11.51 -0.25
N VAL A 104 -6.82 -10.61 0.13
CA VAL A 104 -6.71 -9.25 -0.45
C VAL A 104 -5.31 -8.99 -1.01
N ARG A 105 -5.24 -8.20 -2.08
CA ARG A 105 -4.01 -7.54 -2.53
C ARG A 105 -4.23 -6.03 -2.54
N ILE A 106 -3.26 -5.29 -2.01
CA ILE A 106 -3.26 -3.82 -2.08
C ILE A 106 -2.02 -3.39 -2.83
N PHE A 107 -2.20 -2.63 -3.91
CA PHE A 107 -1.14 -2.15 -4.78
C PHE A 107 -0.80 -0.70 -4.48
N GLY A 108 0.49 -0.39 -4.46
CA GLY A 108 1.01 0.92 -4.15
C GLY A 108 2.47 1.09 -4.53
N TRP A 109 3.11 2.12 -4.00
CA TRP A 109 4.54 2.32 -4.16
C TRP A 109 5.15 2.94 -2.89
N VAL A 110 6.49 2.90 -2.82
CA VAL A 110 7.27 3.45 -1.71
C VAL A 110 7.95 4.74 -2.20
N PRO A 111 7.43 5.94 -1.88
CA PRO A 111 8.06 7.21 -2.28
C PRO A 111 9.36 7.49 -1.52
N GLU A 112 9.39 7.15 -0.22
CA GLU A 112 10.54 7.26 0.66
C GLU A 112 10.51 6.10 1.66
N ARG A 113 11.65 5.82 2.31
CA ARG A 113 11.79 4.70 3.24
C ARG A 113 10.77 4.80 4.36
N ASP A 114 10.19 3.66 4.76
CA ASP A 114 9.15 3.55 5.79
C ASP A 114 7.82 4.24 5.45
N VAL A 115 7.60 4.57 4.17
CA VAL A 115 6.35 5.16 3.69
C VAL A 115 5.78 4.36 2.53
N PHE A 116 4.51 3.95 2.64
CA PHE A 116 3.81 3.29 1.56
C PHE A 116 2.57 4.07 1.14
N VAL A 117 2.34 4.18 -0.17
CA VAL A 117 1.16 4.85 -0.74
C VAL A 117 0.23 3.82 -1.39
N CYS A 118 -0.90 3.54 -0.76
CA CYS A 118 -1.96 2.64 -1.24
C CYS A 118 -2.80 3.30 -2.35
N CYS A 119 -2.98 2.58 -3.45
CA CYS A 119 -3.70 3.10 -4.62
C CYS A 119 -4.94 2.29 -4.99
N PHE A 120 -4.83 0.97 -4.93
CA PHE A 120 -5.89 0.07 -5.36
C PHE A 120 -5.87 -1.19 -4.48
N GLY A 121 -7.04 -1.64 -4.05
CA GLY A 121 -7.23 -2.93 -3.40
C GLY A 121 -8.23 -3.76 -4.19
N ASP A 122 -8.12 -5.08 -4.13
CA ASP A 122 -9.10 -6.01 -4.71
C ASP A 122 -8.96 -7.39 -4.07
N HIS A 123 -9.98 -8.23 -4.25
CA HIS A 123 -9.94 -9.62 -3.85
C HIS A 123 -8.88 -10.38 -4.66
N LYS A 124 -8.04 -11.15 -3.98
CA LYS A 124 -6.95 -11.94 -4.56
C LYS A 124 -7.46 -12.83 -5.69
N ASP A 125 -8.53 -13.58 -5.46
CA ASP A 125 -9.03 -14.53 -6.44
C ASP A 125 -9.57 -13.86 -7.71
N GLU A 126 -10.14 -12.65 -7.60
CA GLU A 126 -10.53 -11.84 -8.76
C GLU A 126 -9.30 -11.43 -9.58
N ILE A 127 -8.24 -10.99 -8.90
CA ILE A 127 -6.99 -10.60 -9.55
C ILE A 127 -6.36 -11.79 -10.30
N GLU A 128 -6.29 -12.95 -9.64
CA GLU A 128 -5.68 -14.16 -10.19
C GLU A 128 -6.51 -14.73 -11.34
N THR A 129 -7.83 -14.88 -11.15
CA THR A 129 -8.76 -15.43 -12.14
C THR A 129 -8.77 -14.61 -13.43
N PHE A 130 -8.76 -13.27 -13.31
CA PHE A 130 -8.80 -12.38 -14.46
C PHE A 130 -7.43 -11.82 -14.87
N SER A 131 -6.34 -12.33 -14.28
CA SER A 131 -4.95 -11.91 -14.58
C SER A 131 -4.73 -10.39 -14.50
N ARG A 132 -5.34 -9.72 -13.51
CA ARG A 132 -5.38 -8.25 -13.39
C ARG A 132 -4.11 -7.60 -12.83
N TYR A 133 -3.10 -8.38 -12.45
CA TYR A 133 -1.82 -7.88 -11.94
C TYR A 133 -1.20 -6.78 -12.82
N GLY A 134 -1.10 -7.03 -14.13
CA GLY A 134 -0.52 -6.06 -15.06
C GLY A 134 -1.33 -4.77 -15.20
N LEU A 135 -2.65 -4.83 -14.98
CA LEU A 135 -3.55 -3.67 -14.95
C LEU A 135 -3.30 -2.84 -13.69
N TYR A 136 -3.31 -3.47 -12.52
CA TYR A 136 -3.08 -2.77 -11.25
C TYR A 136 -1.71 -2.10 -11.19
N MET A 137 -0.65 -2.79 -11.62
CA MET A 137 0.69 -2.18 -11.70
C MET A 137 0.71 -0.94 -12.60
N ALA A 138 0.06 -1.00 -13.77
CA ALA A 138 0.01 0.13 -14.69
C ALA A 138 -0.81 1.32 -14.12
N ARG A 139 -1.94 1.04 -13.47
CA ARG A 139 -2.76 2.06 -12.82
C ARG A 139 -2.03 2.73 -11.65
N THR A 140 -1.30 1.96 -10.84
CA THR A 140 -0.48 2.49 -9.73
C THR A 140 0.62 3.39 -10.25
N ALA A 141 1.39 2.95 -11.26
CA ALA A 141 2.42 3.78 -11.88
C ALA A 141 1.83 5.06 -12.48
N PHE A 142 0.72 4.95 -13.22
CA PHE A 142 0.03 6.12 -13.76
C PHE A 142 -0.38 7.11 -12.66
N ARG A 143 -0.96 6.62 -11.56
CA ARG A 143 -1.37 7.48 -10.43
C ARG A 143 -0.18 8.21 -9.83
N ARG A 144 0.93 7.51 -9.53
CA ARG A 144 2.17 8.13 -9.04
C ARG A 144 2.68 9.20 -9.99
N ASP A 145 2.73 8.88 -11.28
CA ASP A 145 3.31 9.77 -12.29
C ASP A 145 2.49 11.08 -12.44
N HIS A 146 1.18 11.03 -12.17
CA HIS A 146 0.27 12.18 -12.20
C HIS A 146 0.12 12.91 -10.86
N LEU A 147 0.62 12.34 -9.77
CA LEU A 147 0.61 13.01 -8.46
C LEU A 147 1.62 14.16 -8.46
N ASN A 148 1.28 15.31 -7.87
CA ASN A 148 2.21 16.45 -7.77
C ASN A 148 3.25 16.27 -6.64
N LEU A 149 3.86 15.08 -6.54
CA LEU A 149 4.86 14.71 -5.54
C LEU A 149 6.28 15.04 -6.02
N ASP A 150 7.11 15.58 -5.14
CA ASP A 150 8.52 15.85 -5.41
C ASP A 150 9.29 14.60 -5.91
N PRO A 151 10.18 14.72 -6.92
CA PRO A 151 11.02 13.63 -7.36
C PRO A 151 12.20 13.37 -6.40
N PRO A 152 12.69 12.12 -6.28
CA PRO A 152 12.16 10.91 -6.91
C PRO A 152 10.82 10.47 -6.28
N LYS A 153 9.86 10.08 -7.12
CA LYS A 153 8.52 9.69 -6.64
C LYS A 153 8.45 8.26 -6.11
N ALA A 154 9.50 7.47 -6.29
CA ALA A 154 9.60 6.10 -5.85
C ALA A 154 11.05 5.73 -5.56
N ILE A 155 11.26 4.87 -4.56
CA ILE A 155 12.51 4.15 -4.36
C ILE A 155 12.62 3.08 -5.46
N GLU A 156 13.75 3.09 -6.16
CA GLU A 156 14.03 2.12 -7.25
C GLU A 156 14.58 0.78 -6.74
N GLY A 157 15.05 0.75 -5.49
CA GLY A 157 15.46 -0.44 -4.78
C GLY A 157 14.31 -1.44 -4.59
N LYS A 158 14.66 -2.72 -4.47
CA LYS A 158 13.71 -3.84 -4.38
C LYS A 158 13.93 -4.72 -3.17
N ASP A 159 15.02 -4.51 -2.46
CA ASP A 159 15.36 -5.27 -1.28
C ASP A 159 14.69 -4.63 -0.05
N TYR A 160 14.60 -5.41 1.03
CA TYR A 160 13.86 -5.02 2.23
C TYR A 160 14.38 -3.71 2.81
N ASP A 161 15.69 -3.66 2.98
CA ASP A 161 16.41 -2.57 3.62
C ASP A 161 16.47 -1.30 2.74
N ASP A 162 16.09 -1.40 1.46
CA ASP A 162 15.94 -0.24 0.58
C ASP A 162 14.70 0.57 0.96
N VAL A 163 13.64 -0.11 1.38
CA VAL A 163 12.29 0.47 1.52
C VAL A 163 11.76 0.47 2.95
N LEU A 164 12.25 -0.42 3.83
CA LEU A 164 11.76 -0.60 5.20
C LEU A 164 12.89 -0.61 6.24
N SER A 165 12.53 -0.20 7.44
CA SER A 165 13.27 -0.33 8.69
C SER A 165 12.42 -1.09 9.70
N ASP A 166 13.03 -1.87 10.58
CA ASP A 166 12.31 -2.58 11.66
C ASP A 166 12.38 -1.80 12.97
N ALA A 167 11.29 -1.86 13.74
CA ALA A 167 11.30 -1.44 15.13
C ALA A 167 12.16 -2.44 15.93
N ASN A 168 13.32 -1.99 16.40
CA ASN A 168 14.26 -2.82 17.18
C ASN A 168 13.72 -3.21 18.56
#